data_AF-A0A0D2R9F8-F1
#
_entry.id   AF-A0A0D2R9F8-F1
#
_cell.length_a   1.000
_cell.length_b   1.000
_cell.length_c   1.000
_cell.angle_alpha   90.00
_cell.angle_beta   90.00
_cell.angle_gamma   90.00
#
_symmetry.space_group_name_H-M   'P 1'
#
loop_
_entity.id
_entity.type
_entity.pdbx_description
1 polymer ?
#
loop_
_entity_poly.entity_id
_entity_poly.type
_entity_poly.pdbx_seq_one_letter_code
_entity_poly.pdbx_strand_id
1 'polypeptide(L)'
;MGLGVIVRDEDGFVLGGYGCSKDMTFNSEWAEMAIEEGVSLTKSLNLKKVQFESDNANIVNKINRRDQDITFLGEHAHDIYEKLKSFENAVVTWAPRSSNKLPDFICKFVLSNNCIWNFDVNYPKGIHDLVILEAIDES
;
A
#
# COMPACT_ATOMS: atom_id res chain seq x y z
N MET A 1 12.52 -9.45 1.37
CA MET A 1 11.07 -9.65 1.12
C MET A 1 10.61 -8.67 0.04
N GLY A 2 9.42 -8.87 -0.52
CA GLY A 2 8.83 -7.96 -1.49
C GLY A 2 7.72 -7.14 -0.83
N LEU A 3 7.48 -5.95 -1.38
CA LEU A 3 6.27 -5.18 -1.11
C LEU A 3 5.59 -4.83 -2.43
N GLY A 4 4.28 -4.64 -2.38
CA GLY A 4 3.45 -4.22 -3.50
C GLY A 4 2.41 -3.23 -3.03
N VAL A 5 2.17 -2.20 -3.84
CA VAL A 5 1.21 -1.12 -3.61
C VAL A 5 0.47 -0.87 -4.91
N ILE A 6 -0.84 -0.69 -4.80
CA ILE A 6 -1.72 -0.28 -5.89
C ILE A 6 -2.48 0.97 -5.45
N VAL A 7 -2.67 1.89 -6.38
CA VAL A 7 -3.58 3.03 -6.22
C VAL A 7 -4.73 2.85 -7.20
N ARG A 8 -5.95 2.97 -6.68
CA ARG A 8 -7.20 2.96 -7.45
C ARG A 8 -7.93 4.28 -7.28
N ASP A 9 -8.75 4.64 -8.26
CA ASP A 9 -9.78 5.68 -8.09
C ASP A 9 -11.04 5.10 -7.43
N GLU A 10 -12.05 5.95 -7.28
CA GLU A 10 -13.34 5.62 -6.67
C GLU A 10 -14.17 4.60 -7.46
N ASP A 11 -13.92 4.48 -8.76
CA ASP A 11 -14.55 3.51 -9.65
C ASP A 11 -13.77 2.18 -9.71
N GLY A 12 -12.66 2.07 -8.97
CA GLY A 12 -11.81 0.88 -8.90
C GLY A 12 -10.76 0.80 -10.01
N PHE A 13 -10.62 1.81 -10.88
CA PHE A 13 -9.59 1.80 -11.91
C PHE A 13 -8.21 2.04 -11.31
N VAL A 14 -7.24 1.21 -11.73
CA VAL A 14 -5.85 1.35 -11.29
C VAL A 14 -5.22 2.60 -11.91
N LEU A 15 -4.82 3.53 -11.05
CA LEU A 15 -4.10 4.76 -11.40
C LEU A 15 -2.58 4.55 -11.47
N GLY A 16 -2.09 3.52 -10.79
CA GLY A 16 -0.68 3.14 -10.79
C GLY A 16 -0.35 2.15 -9.69
N GLY A 17 0.91 1.75 -9.65
CA GLY A 17 1.39 0.82 -8.65
C GLY A 17 2.89 0.87 -8.49
N TYR A 18 3.34 0.33 -7.35
CA TYR A 18 4.73 0.27 -6.98
C TYR A 18 5.04 -1.07 -6.32
N GLY A 19 6.20 -1.62 -6.60
CA GLY A 19 6.73 -2.77 -5.90
C GLY A 19 8.24 -2.73 -5.84
N CYS A 20 8.81 -3.30 -4.79
CA CYS A 20 10.25 -3.52 -4.72
C CYS A 20 10.58 -4.80 -3.97
N SER A 21 11.64 -5.48 -4.40
CA SER A 21 12.36 -6.43 -3.54
C SER A 21 13.48 -5.69 -2.83
N LYS A 22 13.61 -5.91 -1.51
CA LYS A 22 14.85 -5.55 -0.77
C LYS A 22 15.36 -6.74 0.02
N ASP A 23 16.68 -6.89 0.03
CA ASP A 23 17.44 -7.83 0.88
C ASP A 23 17.58 -7.30 2.31
N MET A 24 16.44 -7.00 2.96
CA MET A 24 16.43 -6.59 4.36
C MET A 24 15.91 -7.72 5.26
N THR A 25 16.60 -7.91 6.39
CA THR A 25 16.37 -8.91 7.44
C THR A 25 15.23 -8.57 8.41
N PHE A 26 14.60 -7.39 8.28
CA PHE A 26 13.58 -6.92 9.23
C PHE A 26 12.17 -7.36 8.83
N ASN A 27 11.70 -8.51 9.33
CA ASN A 27 10.37 -9.04 9.03
C ASN A 27 9.19 -8.16 9.53
N SER A 28 9.38 -7.36 10.59
CA SER A 28 8.26 -6.66 11.26
C SER A 28 7.89 -5.29 10.67
N GLU A 29 8.74 -4.69 9.84
CA GLU A 29 8.59 -3.29 9.36
C GLU A 29 8.07 -3.19 7.93
N TRP A 30 7.81 -4.32 7.25
CA TRP A 30 7.39 -4.31 5.85
C TRP A 30 6.03 -3.68 5.60
N ALA A 31 5.09 -3.85 6.53
CA ALA A 31 3.79 -3.21 6.42
C ALA A 31 3.89 -1.68 6.59
N GLU A 32 4.82 -1.22 7.43
CA GLU A 32 5.13 0.21 7.60
C GLU A 32 5.74 0.77 6.31
N MET A 33 6.76 0.09 5.75
CA MET A 33 7.35 0.47 4.46
C MET A 33 6.33 0.48 3.31
N ALA A 34 5.43 -0.49 3.23
CA ALA A 34 4.41 -0.52 2.18
C ALA A 34 3.47 0.71 2.25
N ILE A 35 3.09 1.13 3.46
CA ILE A 35 2.29 2.34 3.65
C ILE A 35 3.11 3.59 3.28
N GLU A 36 4.38 3.67 3.66
CA GLU A 36 5.25 4.80 3.28
C GLU A 36 5.39 4.97 1.77
N GLU A 37 5.59 3.85 1.06
CA GLU A 37 5.69 3.84 -0.39
C GLU A 37 4.35 4.21 -1.03
N GLY A 38 3.22 3.76 -0.45
CA GLY A 38 1.89 4.21 -0.85
C GLY A 38 1.65 5.71 -0.63
N VAL A 39 2.12 6.27 0.47
CA VAL A 39 2.06 7.72 0.71
C VAL A 39 2.88 8.48 -0.33
N SER A 40 4.06 7.97 -0.68
CA SER A 40 4.93 8.58 -1.69
C SER A 40 4.30 8.53 -3.09
N LEU A 41 3.70 7.39 -3.46
CA LEU A 41 3.01 7.20 -4.73
C LEU A 41 1.75 8.07 -4.84
N THR A 42 0.94 8.13 -3.80
CA THR A 42 -0.28 8.97 -3.81
C THR A 42 0.04 10.46 -3.87
N LYS A 43 1.14 10.90 -3.27
CA LYS A 43 1.67 12.26 -3.43
C LYS A 43 2.18 12.56 -4.83
N SER A 44 2.89 11.63 -5.47
CA SER A 44 3.36 11.83 -6.85
C SER A 44 2.20 11.91 -7.85
N LEU A 45 1.07 11.26 -7.53
CA LEU A 45 -0.20 11.37 -8.26
C LEU A 45 -1.03 12.61 -7.87
N ASN A 46 -0.54 13.45 -6.95
CA ASN A 46 -1.21 14.67 -6.47
C ASN A 46 -2.63 14.41 -5.91
N LEU A 47 -2.83 13.24 -5.28
CA LEU A 47 -4.09 12.90 -4.64
C LEU A 47 -4.24 13.63 -3.30
N LYS A 48 -5.44 14.13 -3.03
CA LYS A 48 -5.74 14.92 -1.81
C LYS A 48 -6.53 14.16 -0.77
N LYS A 49 -7.40 13.25 -1.22
CA LYS A 49 -8.27 12.41 -0.39
C LYS A 49 -7.91 10.97 -0.68
N VAL A 50 -7.46 10.23 0.33
CA VAL A 50 -6.89 8.90 0.15
C VAL A 50 -7.36 7.95 1.23
N GLN A 51 -7.78 6.75 0.82
CA GLN A 51 -7.99 5.61 1.72
C GLN A 51 -6.85 4.62 1.52
N PHE A 52 -6.07 4.39 2.57
CA PHE A 52 -5.04 3.38 2.60
C PHE A 52 -5.60 2.09 3.19
N GLU A 53 -5.34 0.97 2.54
CA GLU A 53 -5.81 -0.35 2.95
C GLU A 53 -4.62 -1.27 3.22
N SER A 54 -4.69 -2.04 4.31
CA SER A 54 -3.67 -3.03 4.67
C SER A 54 -4.32 -4.25 5.31
N ASP A 55 -3.80 -5.44 4.99
CA ASP A 55 -4.21 -6.69 5.63
C ASP A 55 -3.58 -6.90 7.01
N ASN A 56 -2.61 -6.07 7.38
CA ASN A 56 -1.93 -6.12 8.66
C ASN A 56 -2.67 -5.26 9.70
N ALA A 57 -3.55 -5.90 10.47
CA ALA A 57 -4.32 -5.24 11.52
C ALA A 57 -3.44 -4.56 12.59
N ASN A 58 -2.22 -5.05 12.83
CA ASN A 58 -1.32 -4.44 13.81
C ASN A 58 -0.88 -3.05 13.36
N ILE A 59 -0.50 -2.87 12.09
CA ILE A 59 -0.11 -1.55 11.61
C ILE A 59 -1.31 -0.59 11.51
N VAL A 60 -2.47 -1.09 11.07
CA VAL A 60 -3.70 -0.29 11.03
C VAL A 60 -4.06 0.19 12.44
N ASN A 61 -3.99 -0.68 13.44
CA ASN A 61 -4.24 -0.32 14.84
C ASN A 61 -3.17 0.63 15.40
N LYS A 62 -1.89 0.38 15.13
CA LYS A 62 -0.79 1.28 15.56
C LYS A 62 -1.00 2.67 14.99
N ILE A 63 -1.27 2.76 13.69
CA ILE A 63 -1.54 4.03 13.03
C ILE A 63 -2.82 4.63 13.61
N ASN A 64 -3.90 3.91 13.85
CA ASN A 64 -5.18 4.51 14.28
C ASN A 64 -5.34 4.80 15.78
N ARG A 65 -4.65 4.11 16.70
CA ARG A 65 -4.81 4.26 18.17
C ARG A 65 -3.99 5.43 18.77
N ARG A 66 -3.90 6.52 18.02
CA ARG A 66 -3.04 7.71 18.25
C ARG A 66 -3.34 8.44 19.55
N ASP A 67 -4.55 8.28 20.07
CA ASP A 67 -5.08 9.06 21.17
C ASP A 67 -4.66 8.51 22.54
N GLN A 68 -4.10 7.29 22.58
CA GLN A 68 -3.92 6.55 23.83
C GLN A 68 -2.48 6.47 24.35
N ASP A 69 -1.43 6.53 23.51
CA ASP A 69 -0.05 6.61 24.01
C ASP A 69 0.99 6.91 22.92
N ILE A 70 1.54 8.14 22.92
CA ILE A 70 2.65 8.56 22.04
C ILE A 70 3.94 7.76 22.37
N THR A 71 4.08 7.30 23.62
CA THR A 71 5.22 6.51 24.10
C THR A 71 5.26 5.09 23.52
N PHE A 72 4.15 4.59 22.97
CA PHE A 72 4.03 3.24 22.40
C PHE A 72 4.16 3.19 20.88
N LEU A 73 4.11 4.35 20.20
CA LEU A 73 4.38 4.43 18.78
C LEU A 73 5.89 4.25 18.55
N GLY A 74 6.25 3.21 17.83
CA GLY A 74 7.59 3.15 17.23
C GLY A 74 7.79 4.36 16.31
N GLU A 75 9.02 4.89 16.26
CA GLU A 75 9.42 6.08 15.49
C GLU A 75 8.85 6.09 14.06
N HIS A 76 8.93 4.94 13.37
CA HIS A 76 8.41 4.77 12.01
C HIS A 76 6.90 4.98 11.86
N ALA A 77 6.09 4.47 12.79
CA ALA A 77 4.64 4.64 12.73
C ALA A 77 4.23 6.11 12.97
N HIS A 78 5.00 6.84 13.79
CA HIS A 78 4.81 8.27 13.99
C HIS A 78 5.14 9.06 12.71
N ASP A 79 6.25 8.73 12.04
CA ASP A 79 6.63 9.38 10.78
C ASP A 79 5.59 9.17 9.67
N ILE A 80 5.07 7.94 9.54
CA ILE A 80 3.96 7.64 8.63
C ILE A 80 2.76 8.52 8.94
N TYR A 81 2.41 8.66 10.22
CA TYR A 81 1.29 9.49 10.63
C TYR A 81 1.47 10.97 10.26
N GLU A 82 2.65 11.55 10.52
CA GLU A 82 2.92 12.94 10.14
C GLU A 82 2.85 13.11 8.61
N LYS A 83 3.33 12.13 7.84
CA LYS A 83 3.17 12.13 6.37
C LYS A 83 1.69 12.10 5.96
N LEU A 84 0.84 11.34 6.65
CA LEU A 84 -0.60 11.26 6.37
C LEU A 84 -1.34 12.59 6.63
N LYS A 85 -0.87 13.43 7.57
CA LYS A 85 -1.47 14.75 7.84
C LYS A 85 -1.34 15.74 6.68
N SER A 86 -0.44 15.48 5.73
CA SER A 86 -0.27 16.36 4.57
C SER A 86 -1.37 16.22 3.51
N PHE A 87 -2.24 15.20 3.63
CA PHE A 87 -3.42 15.05 2.80
C PHE A 87 -4.59 15.87 3.36
N GLU A 88 -5.52 16.30 2.49
CA GLU A 88 -6.78 16.92 2.93
C GLU A 88 -7.61 15.93 3.74
N ASN A 89 -7.60 14.67 3.31
CA ASN A 89 -8.20 13.57 4.04
C ASN A 89 -7.37 12.30 3.80
N ALA A 90 -6.94 11.65 4.88
CA ALA A 90 -6.31 10.35 4.81
C ALA A 90 -6.83 9.43 5.92
N VAL A 91 -7.35 8.27 5.53
CA VAL A 91 -7.78 7.21 6.44
C VAL A 91 -6.98 5.94 6.18
N VAL A 92 -6.67 5.20 7.24
CA VAL A 92 -6.02 3.90 7.14
C VAL A 92 -7.00 2.86 7.68
N THR A 93 -7.34 1.88 6.86
CA THR A 93 -8.34 0.85 7.19
C THR A 93 -7.76 -0.54 7.01
N TRP A 94 -8.32 -1.48 7.75
CA TRP A 94 -7.99 -2.88 7.58
C TRP A 94 -8.85 -3.46 6.45
N ALA A 95 -8.20 -4.16 5.52
CA ALA A 95 -8.87 -4.91 4.46
C ALA A 95 -8.52 -6.39 4.58
N PRO A 96 -9.45 -7.32 4.29
CA PRO A 96 -9.14 -8.73 4.28
C PRO A 96 -8.11 -9.03 3.19
N ARG A 97 -7.19 -9.97 3.47
CA ARG A 97 -6.12 -10.34 2.52
C ARG A 97 -6.65 -10.79 1.14
N SER A 98 -7.88 -11.30 1.09
CA SER A 98 -8.56 -11.66 -0.16
C SER A 98 -8.75 -10.46 -1.12
N SER A 99 -8.76 -9.23 -0.59
CA SER A 99 -8.85 -7.98 -1.36
C SER A 99 -7.47 -7.42 -1.78
N ASN A 100 -6.39 -8.06 -1.36
CA ASN A 100 -5.01 -7.65 -1.65
C ASN A 100 -4.32 -8.54 -2.70
N LYS A 101 -5.04 -9.17 -3.63
CA LYS A 101 -4.41 -10.10 -4.60
C LYS A 101 -3.50 -9.36 -5.56
N LEU A 102 -3.87 -8.16 -6.01
CA LEU A 102 -3.03 -7.32 -6.86
C LEU A 102 -1.72 -6.89 -6.17
N PRO A 103 -1.74 -6.29 -4.95
CA PRO A 103 -0.53 -6.06 -4.16
C PRO A 103 0.31 -7.33 -3.93
N ASP A 104 -0.33 -8.47 -3.62
CA ASP A 104 0.36 -9.77 -3.44
C ASP A 104 1.01 -10.24 -4.76
N PHE A 105 0.38 -10.01 -5.90
CA PHE A 105 0.96 -10.31 -7.22
C PHE A 105 2.20 -9.47 -7.48
N ILE A 106 2.13 -8.15 -7.26
CA ILE A 106 3.28 -7.26 -7.42
C ILE A 106 4.43 -7.72 -6.53
N CYS A 107 4.15 -8.01 -5.26
CA CYS A 107 5.12 -8.53 -4.31
C CYS A 107 5.83 -9.79 -4.83
N LYS A 108 5.07 -10.77 -5.33
CA LYS A 108 5.63 -11.99 -5.93
C LYS A 108 6.45 -11.69 -7.17
N PHE A 109 5.97 -10.82 -8.04
CA PHE A 109 6.66 -10.45 -9.27
C PHE A 109 8.03 -9.83 -8.98
N VAL A 110 8.09 -8.82 -8.10
CA VAL A 110 9.36 -8.14 -7.79
C VAL A 110 10.34 -9.05 -7.05
N LEU A 111 9.85 -9.98 -6.24
CA LEU A 111 10.67 -11.02 -5.61
C LEU A 111 11.27 -11.98 -6.62
N SER A 112 10.48 -12.48 -7.57
CA SER A 112 10.96 -13.43 -8.59
C SER A 112 11.98 -12.79 -9.54
N ASN A 113 11.88 -11.49 -9.77
CA ASN A 113 12.74 -10.76 -10.71
C ASN A 113 13.86 -9.96 -10.01
N ASN A 114 13.88 -9.96 -8.67
CA ASN A 114 14.73 -9.11 -7.84
C ASN A 114 14.81 -7.65 -8.34
N CYS A 115 13.65 -7.00 -8.50
CA CYS A 115 13.56 -5.69 -9.13
C CYS A 115 12.75 -4.66 -8.34
N ILE A 116 12.83 -3.41 -8.80
CA ILE A 116 11.89 -2.34 -8.46
C ILE A 116 10.98 -2.14 -9.65
N TRP A 117 9.68 -2.06 -9.40
CA TRP A 117 8.68 -1.86 -10.43
C TRP A 117 7.77 -0.70 -10.06
N ASN A 118 7.78 0.34 -10.89
CA ASN A 118 6.86 1.48 -10.81
C ASN A 118 6.12 1.57 -12.14
N PHE A 119 4.81 1.74 -12.11
CA PHE A 119 3.98 1.86 -13.31
C PHE A 119 2.81 2.82 -13.08
N ASP A 120 2.43 3.50 -14.15
CA ASP A 120 1.23 4.34 -14.22
C ASP A 120 0.04 3.53 -14.80
N VAL A 121 -1.00 4.22 -15.29
CA VAL A 121 -2.16 3.62 -15.95
C VAL A 121 -1.81 2.71 -17.14
N ASN A 122 -0.60 2.83 -17.72
CA ASN A 122 -0.10 1.99 -18.81
C ASN A 122 0.63 0.76 -18.27
N TYR A 123 -0.05 -0.03 -17.43
CA TYR A 123 0.53 -1.25 -16.86
C TYR A 123 0.52 -2.43 -17.85
N PRO A 124 1.44 -3.40 -17.73
CA PRO A 124 1.49 -4.55 -18.64
C PRO A 124 0.22 -5.40 -18.61
N LYS A 125 -0.07 -6.10 -19.71
CA LYS A 125 -1.26 -6.97 -19.85
C LYS A 125 -1.48 -7.96 -18.70
N GLY A 126 -0.40 -8.49 -18.11
CA GLY A 126 -0.51 -9.40 -16.96
C GLY A 126 -1.19 -8.77 -15.74
N ILE A 127 -1.08 -7.44 -15.56
CA ILE A 127 -1.84 -6.70 -14.53
C ILE A 127 -3.28 -6.45 -14.99
N HIS A 128 -3.52 -6.18 -16.28
CA HIS A 128 -4.90 -6.03 -16.81
C HIS A 128 -5.80 -7.22 -16.51
N ASP A 129 -5.31 -8.44 -16.74
CA ASP A 129 -6.12 -9.64 -16.50
C ASP A 129 -6.46 -9.80 -15.00
N LEU A 130 -5.52 -9.46 -14.11
CA LEU A 130 -5.72 -9.49 -12.66
C LEU A 130 -6.67 -8.40 -12.16
N VAL A 131 -6.57 -7.19 -12.72
CA VAL A 131 -7.49 -6.08 -12.42
C VAL A 131 -8.92 -6.47 -12.78
N ILE A 132 -9.12 -7.08 -13.96
CA ILE A 132 -10.44 -7.53 -14.41
C ILE A 132 -10.98 -8.63 -13.49
N LEU A 133 -10.15 -9.60 -13.09
CA LEU A 133 -10.56 -10.68 -12.20
C LEU A 133 -10.95 -10.18 -10.80
N GLU A 134 -10.21 -9.22 -10.23
CA GLU A 134 -10.60 -8.63 -8.93
C GLU A 134 -11.91 -7.83 -9.03
N ALA A 135 -12.12 -7.07 -10.11
CA ALA A 135 -13.36 -6.31 -10.29
C ALA A 135 -14.62 -7.22 -10.39
N ILE A 136 -14.46 -8.46 -10.86
CA ILE A 136 -15.55 -9.45 -10.94
C ILE A 136 -15.80 -10.13 -9.59
N ASP A 137 -14.76 -10.33 -8.78
CA ASP A 137 -14.89 -10.97 -7.46
C ASP A 137 -15.43 -10.02 -6.37
N GLU A 138 -15.40 -8.72 -6.61
CA GLU A 138 -15.93 -7.67 -5.70
C GLU A 138 -17.39 -7.27 -5.98
N SER A 139 -18.00 -7.77 -7.07
CA SER A 139 -19.40 -7.51 -7.49
C SER A 139 -20.39 -8.58 -7.02
#